data_AF-A0A8S2F8P5-F1
#
_entry.id   AF-A0A8S2F8P5-F1
#
_cell.length_a   1.000
_cell.length_b   1.000
_cell.length_c   1.000
_cell.angle_alpha   90.00
_cell.angle_beta   90.00
_cell.angle_gamma   90.00
#
_symmetry.space_group_name_H-M   'P 1'
#
loop_
_entity.id
_entity.type
_entity.pdbx_description
1 polymer ?
#
loop_
_entity_poly.entity_id
_entity_poly.type
_entity_poly.pdbx_seq_one_letter_code
_entity_poly.pdbx_strand_id
1 'polypeptide(L)'
;YKPANSNEAFTIDLDELEKQIQDDHRSNLYPFLIIANVGSVDTAVKRKEDLSKTFCNEYAAYSCHIDDSDVNFAELSLEQTREMRGLRVWLPLKLLGSNTFASCLKEKLDLIQYLHGELEQIPGIVIISKPVLSILTFRHIPIILRHLFEKEQRVIQNANVESQLLAHNTQLLSSINSRGRVLLHSTKLYLNHDDQEAVMVIRIIVLSYLTHRTQVDQCINDIRASCMEMDTQTASHM
;
A
#
# COMPACT_ATOMS: atom_id res chain seq x y z
N TYR A 1 -3.10 -21.95 1.42
CA TYR A 1 -3.26 -20.49 1.52
C TYR A 1 -4.47 -20.12 0.68
N LYS A 2 -5.50 -19.52 1.28
CA LYS A 2 -6.67 -19.02 0.57
C LYS A 2 -6.71 -17.50 0.79
N PRO A 3 -6.70 -16.66 -0.27
CA PRO A 3 -6.84 -15.22 -0.09
C PRO A 3 -8.25 -14.92 0.43
N ALA A 4 -8.35 -13.94 1.33
CA ALA A 4 -9.62 -13.39 1.79
C ALA A 4 -10.06 -12.29 0.83
N ASN A 5 -11.37 -12.16 0.65
CA ASN A 5 -11.95 -11.17 -0.26
C ASN A 5 -11.85 -9.76 0.33
N SER A 6 -11.74 -8.76 -0.53
CA SER A 6 -11.69 -7.36 -0.13
C SER A 6 -12.89 -6.58 -0.65
N ASN A 7 -13.39 -5.65 0.17
CA ASN A 7 -14.42 -4.70 -0.24
C ASN A 7 -13.87 -3.56 -1.12
N GLU A 8 -14.74 -2.64 -1.54
CA GLU A 8 -14.39 -1.48 -2.38
C GLU A 8 -13.33 -0.54 -1.75
N ALA A 9 -13.15 -0.61 -0.43
CA ALA A 9 -12.11 0.13 0.29
C ALA A 9 -10.78 -0.62 0.36
N PHE A 10 -10.65 -1.76 -0.33
CA PHE A 10 -9.49 -2.67 -0.27
C PHE A 10 -9.20 -3.20 1.15
N THR A 11 -10.24 -3.34 1.98
CA THR A 11 -10.16 -3.96 3.31
C THR A 11 -10.83 -5.33 3.30
N ILE A 12 -10.40 -6.24 4.17
CA ILE A 12 -10.95 -7.60 4.23
C ILE A 12 -12.47 -7.53 4.46
N ASP A 13 -13.23 -8.22 3.61
CA ASP A 13 -14.66 -8.43 3.79
C ASP A 13 -14.88 -9.51 4.84
N LEU A 14 -15.38 -9.10 6.01
CA LEU A 14 -15.58 -9.98 7.15
C LEU A 14 -16.71 -10.98 6.93
N ASP A 15 -17.76 -10.58 6.21
CA ASP A 15 -18.93 -11.45 5.96
C ASP A 15 -18.53 -12.58 5.01
N GLU A 16 -17.73 -12.26 4.00
CA GLU A 16 -17.23 -13.25 3.04
C GLU A 16 -16.15 -14.14 3.65
N LEU A 17 -15.29 -13.60 4.50
CA LEU A 17 -14.32 -14.39 5.27
C LEU A 17 -15.03 -15.39 6.20
N GLU A 18 -16.11 -14.98 6.86
CA GLU A 18 -16.90 -15.89 7.71
C GLU A 18 -17.48 -17.04 6.89
N LYS A 19 -18.07 -16.76 5.72
CA LYS A 19 -18.56 -17.81 4.81
C LYS A 19 -17.46 -18.76 4.39
N GLN A 20 -16.28 -18.22 4.02
CA GLN A 20 -15.12 -19.02 3.63
C GLN A 20 -14.66 -19.97 4.74
N ILE A 21 -14.66 -19.51 6.00
CA ILE A 21 -14.35 -20.34 7.17
C ILE A 21 -15.42 -21.43 7.38
N GLN A 22 -16.70 -21.08 7.23
CA GLN A 22 -17.79 -22.05 7.36
C GLN A 22 -17.72 -23.14 6.28
N ASP A 23 -17.40 -22.78 5.03
CA ASP A 23 -17.22 -23.72 3.93
C ASP A 23 -16.00 -24.63 4.12
N ASP A 24 -14.92 -24.08 4.70
CA ASP A 24 -13.74 -24.86 5.08
C ASP A 24 -14.09 -25.90 6.13
N HIS A 25 -14.82 -25.52 7.18
CA HIS A 25 -15.31 -26.48 8.17
C HIS A 25 -16.22 -27.55 7.56
N ARG A 26 -17.16 -27.18 6.67
CA ARG A 26 -18.01 -28.15 5.94
C ARG A 26 -17.19 -29.12 5.09
N SER A 27 -16.05 -28.66 4.58
CA SER A 27 -15.11 -29.44 3.77
C SER A 27 -14.08 -30.22 4.61
N ASN A 28 -14.28 -30.32 5.93
CA ASN A 28 -13.33 -30.97 6.86
C ASN A 28 -11.93 -30.32 6.88
N LEU A 29 -11.83 -29.04 6.53
CA LEU A 29 -10.62 -28.23 6.68
C LEU A 29 -10.70 -27.44 8.00
N TYR A 30 -9.54 -27.22 8.62
CA TYR A 30 -9.42 -26.52 9.90
C TYR A 30 -8.59 -25.25 9.72
N PRO A 31 -9.21 -24.10 9.40
CA PRO A 31 -8.50 -22.83 9.33
C PRO A 31 -7.93 -22.48 10.70
N PHE A 32 -6.61 -22.32 10.79
CA PHE A 32 -5.90 -22.13 12.05
C PHE A 32 -5.17 -20.78 12.15
N LEU A 33 -5.08 -20.03 11.04
CA LEU A 33 -4.39 -18.75 10.97
C LEU A 33 -5.08 -17.83 9.96
N ILE A 34 -5.39 -16.62 10.40
CA ILE A 34 -5.84 -15.52 9.55
C ILE A 34 -4.77 -14.43 9.64
N ILE A 35 -4.28 -13.98 8.49
CA ILE A 35 -3.31 -12.90 8.40
C ILE A 35 -4.04 -11.66 7.88
N ALA A 36 -4.23 -10.68 8.76
CA ALA A 36 -4.80 -9.39 8.42
C ALA A 36 -3.71 -8.31 8.44
N ASN A 37 -3.68 -7.47 7.41
CA ASN A 37 -2.69 -6.40 7.27
C ASN A 37 -3.33 -5.05 7.58
N VAL A 38 -2.64 -4.20 8.35
CA VAL A 38 -3.02 -2.81 8.63
C VAL A 38 -2.06 -1.89 7.89
N GLY A 39 -2.50 -1.36 6.75
CA GLY A 39 -1.58 -0.99 5.67
C GLY A 39 -1.04 -2.26 5.03
N SER A 40 -1.06 -2.35 3.70
CA SER A 40 -0.98 -3.62 2.95
C SER A 40 0.30 -4.46 3.14
N VAL A 41 1.24 -4.06 3.98
CA VAL A 41 2.60 -4.61 4.06
C VAL A 41 3.07 -5.09 5.44
N ASP A 42 2.35 -4.82 6.54
CA ASP A 42 2.86 -5.17 7.87
C ASP A 42 1.98 -6.18 8.63
N THR A 43 2.65 -7.17 9.24
CA THR A 43 2.07 -8.15 10.18
C THR A 43 2.68 -7.94 11.57
N ALA A 44 1.85 -7.96 12.61
CA ALA A 44 2.28 -7.79 13.99
C ALA A 44 1.80 -8.95 14.87
N VAL A 45 2.66 -9.43 15.77
CA VAL A 45 2.30 -10.45 16.77
C VAL A 45 1.89 -9.75 18.06
N LYS A 46 0.65 -9.98 18.50
CA LYS A 46 0.03 -9.26 19.62
C LYS A 46 0.46 -9.76 21.01
N ARG A 47 0.81 -11.04 21.13
CA ARG A 47 1.15 -11.70 22.40
C ARG A 47 2.58 -12.24 22.36
N LYS A 48 3.38 -11.85 23.35
CA LYS A 48 4.78 -12.29 23.47
C LYS A 48 4.87 -13.79 23.76
N GLU A 49 3.89 -14.32 24.50
CA GLU A 49 3.83 -15.73 24.89
C GLU A 49 3.75 -16.66 23.67
N ASP A 50 3.10 -16.20 22.58
CA ASP A 50 2.95 -16.97 21.34
C ASP A 50 4.30 -17.12 20.61
N LEU A 51 5.16 -16.08 20.63
CA LEU A 51 6.53 -16.17 20.12
C LEU A 51 7.38 -17.16 20.93
N SER A 52 7.30 -17.06 22.27
CA SER A 52 8.04 -17.96 23.15
C SER A 52 7.64 -19.41 22.94
N LYS A 53 6.33 -19.72 22.83
CA LYS A 53 5.87 -21.10 22.59
C LYS A 53 6.27 -21.65 21.22
N THR A 54 6.38 -20.79 20.23
CA THR A 54 6.69 -21.19 18.85
C THR A 54 8.18 -21.46 18.65
N PHE A 55 9.03 -20.67 19.30
CA PHE A 55 10.49 -20.71 19.11
C PHE A 55 11.27 -21.33 20.28
N CYS A 56 10.61 -21.59 21.42
CA CYS A 56 11.21 -22.32 22.54
C CYS A 56 11.56 -23.74 22.09
N ASN A 57 12.84 -24.05 22.14
CA ASN A 57 13.36 -25.34 21.70
C ASN A 57 13.40 -26.28 22.92
N GLU A 58 12.45 -27.22 23.04
CA GLU A 58 12.43 -28.21 24.13
C GLU A 58 13.73 -29.04 24.22
N TYR A 59 14.50 -29.13 23.13
CA TYR A 59 15.75 -29.88 23.05
C TYR A 59 17.01 -29.07 23.43
N ALA A 60 16.90 -27.75 23.63
CA ALA A 60 18.02 -26.88 24.01
C ALA A 60 18.09 -26.65 25.54
N ALA A 61 17.87 -27.71 26.32
CA ALA A 61 17.81 -27.71 27.78
C ALA A 61 19.11 -27.30 28.52
N TYR A 62 20.14 -26.85 27.80
CA TYR A 62 21.41 -26.39 28.37
C TYR A 62 21.53 -24.86 28.48
N SER A 63 20.53 -24.12 27.98
CA SER A 63 20.46 -22.65 27.93
C SER A 63 19.65 -22.02 29.08
N CYS A 64 18.82 -22.82 29.75
CA CYS A 64 17.67 -22.35 30.49
C CYS A 64 17.93 -22.18 31.99
N HIS A 65 18.75 -21.21 32.37
CA HIS A 65 18.70 -20.61 33.71
C HIS A 65 18.87 -19.09 33.59
N ILE A 66 17.87 -18.45 33.02
CA ILE A 66 17.65 -17.01 33.14
C ILE A 66 16.32 -16.91 33.90
N ASP A 67 16.29 -16.18 35.02
CA ASP A 67 15.10 -16.02 35.88
C ASP A 67 13.86 -15.65 35.05
N ASP A 68 12.67 -16.07 35.50
CA ASP A 68 11.37 -15.84 34.84
C ASP A 68 11.07 -14.35 34.50
N SER A 69 11.85 -13.41 35.07
CA SER A 69 11.78 -11.98 34.78
C SER A 69 12.55 -11.53 33.53
N ASP A 70 13.56 -12.29 33.10
CA ASP A 70 14.50 -11.89 32.06
C ASP A 70 14.24 -12.63 30.74
N VAL A 71 14.08 -11.85 29.67
CA VAL A 71 13.69 -12.38 28.36
C VAL A 71 14.92 -12.86 27.61
N ASN A 72 15.05 -14.18 27.42
CA ASN A 72 16.05 -14.71 26.48
C ASN A 72 15.60 -14.47 25.03
N PHE A 73 16.06 -13.37 24.44
CA PHE A 73 15.71 -13.04 23.04
C PHE A 73 16.22 -14.09 22.03
N ALA A 74 17.24 -14.90 22.37
CA ALA A 74 17.75 -15.97 21.50
C ALA A 74 16.68 -17.02 21.18
N GLU A 75 15.75 -17.25 22.10
CA GLU A 75 14.69 -18.26 22.01
C GLU A 75 13.38 -17.71 21.42
N LEU A 76 13.36 -16.44 20.97
CA LEU A 76 12.18 -15.78 20.37
C LEU A 76 12.26 -15.69 18.84
N SER A 77 13.27 -16.28 18.21
CA SER A 77 13.47 -16.27 16.76
C SER A 77 14.34 -17.45 16.33
N LEU A 78 14.26 -17.82 15.05
CA LEU A 78 15.15 -18.81 14.45
C LEU A 78 16.60 -18.31 14.32
N GLU A 79 16.82 -17.00 14.29
CA GLU A 79 18.16 -16.40 14.15
C GLU A 79 18.95 -16.50 15.48
N GLN A 80 19.94 -17.40 15.54
CA GLN A 80 20.85 -17.54 16.68
C GLN A 80 21.86 -16.39 16.77
N THR A 81 22.53 -16.07 15.66
CA THR A 81 23.33 -14.84 15.52
C THR A 81 22.51 -13.82 14.74
N ARG A 82 22.33 -12.61 15.28
CA ARG A 82 21.49 -11.57 14.67
C ARG A 82 22.10 -10.18 14.86
N GLU A 83 21.80 -9.28 13.94
CA GLU A 83 22.19 -7.87 14.06
C GLU A 83 21.44 -7.18 15.21
N MET A 84 22.04 -6.12 15.76
CA MET A 84 21.45 -5.31 16.83
C MET A 84 20.38 -4.33 16.28
N ARG A 85 19.36 -4.85 15.59
CA ARG A 85 18.27 -4.08 14.94
C ARG A 85 17.52 -3.18 15.93
N GLY A 86 17.34 -3.65 17.17
CA GLY A 86 16.66 -2.90 18.23
C GLY A 86 17.33 -1.56 18.55
N LEU A 87 18.66 -1.48 18.50
CA LEU A 87 19.38 -0.22 18.75
C LEU A 87 19.06 0.84 17.69
N ARG A 88 18.86 0.44 16.43
CA ARG A 88 18.52 1.36 15.33
C ARG A 88 17.14 2.00 15.50
N VAL A 89 16.24 1.38 16.27
CA VAL A 89 14.91 1.91 16.60
C VAL A 89 14.92 2.63 17.94
N TRP A 90 15.56 2.03 18.95
CA TRP A 90 15.63 2.56 20.31
C TRP A 90 16.37 3.89 20.40
N LEU A 91 17.51 4.02 19.73
CA LEU A 91 18.34 5.21 19.83
C LEU A 91 17.63 6.46 19.28
N PRO A 92 17.05 6.46 18.06
CA PRO A 92 16.26 7.60 17.59
C PRO A 92 15.05 7.92 18.47
N LEU A 93 14.34 6.91 18.99
CA LEU A 93 13.20 7.12 19.90
C LEU A 93 13.63 7.79 21.21
N LYS A 94 14.77 7.40 21.79
CA LYS A 94 15.30 8.02 23.01
C LYS A 94 15.81 9.44 22.78
N LEU A 95 16.45 9.69 21.64
CA LEU A 95 17.01 11.01 21.32
C LEU A 95 15.93 12.03 20.93
N LEU A 96 14.95 11.62 20.11
CA LEU A 96 13.96 12.52 19.52
C LEU A 96 12.60 12.49 20.23
N GLY A 97 12.33 11.44 21.00
CA GLY A 97 11.04 11.20 21.63
C GLY A 97 9.95 10.74 20.64
N SER A 98 8.94 10.04 21.13
CA SER A 98 7.82 9.54 20.32
C SER A 98 7.00 10.66 19.67
N ASN A 99 6.91 11.84 20.31
CA ASN A 99 6.15 12.98 19.79
C ASN A 99 6.68 13.49 18.44
N THR A 100 7.99 13.41 18.22
CA THR A 100 8.60 13.80 16.94
C THR A 100 8.16 12.88 15.81
N PHE A 101 8.19 11.55 16.05
CA PHE A 101 7.71 10.57 15.08
C PHE A 101 6.21 10.73 14.80
N ALA A 102 5.40 10.93 15.85
CA ALA A 102 3.97 11.17 15.71
C ALA A 102 3.69 12.44 14.87
N SER A 103 4.47 13.51 15.08
CA SER A 103 4.35 14.75 14.32
C SER A 103 4.74 14.57 12.85
N CYS A 104 5.85 13.88 12.57
CA CYS A 104 6.27 13.57 11.20
C CYS A 104 5.24 12.68 10.48
N LEU A 105 4.70 11.66 11.15
CA LEU A 105 3.67 10.79 10.59
C LEU A 105 2.41 11.60 10.27
N LYS A 106 1.95 12.43 11.22
CA LYS A 106 0.80 13.31 11.03
C LYS A 106 1.00 14.22 9.83
N GLU A 107 2.18 14.84 9.69
CA GLU A 107 2.49 15.66 8.52
C GLU A 107 2.36 14.86 7.21
N LYS A 108 2.84 13.60 7.14
CA LYS A 108 2.70 12.79 5.92
C LYS A 108 1.23 12.45 5.61
N LEU A 109 0.41 12.24 6.64
CA LEU A 109 -1.05 12.04 6.49
C LEU A 109 -1.72 13.32 5.99
N ASP A 110 -1.36 14.49 6.52
CA ASP A 110 -1.89 15.78 6.06
C ASP A 110 -1.47 16.07 4.61
N LEU A 111 -0.23 15.76 4.25
CA LEU A 111 0.30 15.94 2.90
C LEU A 111 -0.41 15.07 1.85
N ILE A 112 -0.74 13.82 2.18
CA ILE A 112 -1.45 12.95 1.22
C ILE A 112 -2.90 13.41 1.04
N GLN A 113 -3.55 13.93 2.09
CA GLN A 113 -4.90 14.48 1.99
C GLN A 113 -4.93 15.75 1.14
N TYR A 114 -3.93 16.61 1.31
CA TYR A 114 -3.74 17.76 0.43
C TYR A 114 -3.53 17.32 -1.04
N LEU A 115 -2.63 16.37 -1.27
CA LEU A 115 -2.36 15.84 -2.60
C LEU A 115 -3.63 15.24 -3.25
N HIS A 116 -4.44 14.51 -2.49
CA HIS A 116 -5.71 13.98 -2.96
C HIS A 116 -6.63 15.09 -3.49
N GLY A 117 -6.85 16.15 -2.71
CA GLY A 117 -7.69 17.28 -3.13
C GLY A 117 -7.16 18.03 -4.36
N GLU A 118 -5.84 18.11 -4.54
CA GLU A 118 -5.24 18.73 -5.73
C GLU A 118 -5.35 17.84 -6.97
N LEU A 119 -5.19 16.52 -6.83
CA LEU A 119 -5.30 15.58 -7.94
C LEU A 119 -6.74 15.45 -8.44
N GLU A 120 -7.75 15.51 -7.56
CA GLU A 120 -9.16 15.50 -7.94
C GLU A 120 -9.54 16.68 -8.87
N GLN A 121 -8.80 17.78 -8.80
CA GLN A 121 -9.03 18.95 -9.65
C GLN A 121 -8.41 18.82 -11.05
N ILE A 122 -7.54 17.82 -11.30
CA ILE A 122 -6.88 17.65 -12.59
C ILE A 122 -7.80 16.85 -13.53
N PRO A 123 -8.18 17.40 -14.70
CA PRO A 123 -9.04 16.70 -15.65
C PRO A 123 -8.47 15.35 -16.06
N GLY A 124 -9.33 14.33 -16.10
CA GLY A 124 -8.95 12.98 -16.50
C GLY A 124 -8.24 12.16 -15.41
N ILE A 125 -7.87 12.73 -14.27
CA ILE A 125 -7.40 11.92 -13.14
C ILE A 125 -8.60 11.26 -12.45
N VAL A 126 -8.49 9.95 -12.25
CA VAL A 126 -9.42 9.14 -11.47
C VAL A 126 -8.66 8.55 -10.29
N ILE A 127 -9.07 8.93 -9.08
CA ILE A 127 -8.56 8.33 -7.84
C ILE A 127 -9.19 6.95 -7.66
N ILE A 128 -8.36 5.94 -7.50
CA ILE A 128 -8.80 4.54 -7.38
C ILE A 128 -8.94 4.14 -5.91
N SER A 129 -7.94 4.45 -5.10
CA SER A 129 -7.96 4.26 -3.64
C SER A 129 -7.79 5.60 -2.95
N LYS A 130 -8.80 5.97 -2.14
CA LYS A 130 -8.75 7.15 -1.28
C LYS A 130 -7.67 6.96 -0.20
N PRO A 131 -7.00 8.03 0.24
CA PRO A 131 -5.93 7.93 1.21
C PRO A 131 -6.44 7.49 2.59
N VAL A 132 -6.02 6.29 3.02
CA VAL A 132 -6.24 5.76 4.40
C VAL A 132 -5.01 5.98 5.27
N LEU A 133 -3.81 5.79 4.69
CA LEU A 133 -2.51 6.14 5.26
C LEU A 133 -1.85 7.18 4.34
N SER A 134 -0.52 7.31 4.36
CA SER A 134 0.21 8.22 3.46
C SER A 134 0.42 7.65 2.04
N ILE A 135 -0.58 6.92 1.53
CA ILE A 135 -0.60 6.31 0.20
C ILE A 135 -1.88 6.69 -0.54
N LEU A 136 -1.75 6.94 -1.84
CA LEU A 136 -2.86 7.18 -2.76
C LEU A 136 -2.58 6.49 -4.08
N THR A 137 -3.62 5.97 -4.74
CA THR A 137 -3.51 5.43 -6.10
C THR A 137 -4.46 6.13 -7.05
N PHE A 138 -3.96 6.40 -8.25
CA PHE A 138 -4.72 7.07 -9.30
C PHE A 138 -4.37 6.51 -10.67
N ARG A 139 -5.20 6.84 -11.65
CA ARG A 139 -4.89 6.65 -13.07
C ARG A 139 -5.38 7.85 -13.86
N HIS A 140 -4.80 8.08 -15.03
CA HIS A 140 -5.25 9.12 -15.95
C HIS A 140 -6.02 8.51 -17.12
N ILE A 141 -7.16 9.11 -17.45
CA ILE A 141 -8.00 8.80 -18.59
C ILE A 141 -7.74 9.84 -19.70
N PRO A 142 -7.20 9.42 -20.86
CA PRO A 142 -6.94 10.34 -21.97
C PRO A 142 -8.24 10.91 -22.51
N ILE A 143 -8.16 12.14 -23.05
CA ILE A 143 -9.35 12.88 -23.50
C ILE A 143 -10.28 12.09 -24.45
N ILE A 144 -9.70 11.28 -25.34
CA ILE A 144 -10.45 10.44 -26.29
C ILE A 144 -11.32 9.38 -25.61
N LEU A 145 -10.93 8.90 -24.42
CA LEU A 145 -11.67 7.87 -23.69
C LEU A 145 -12.55 8.46 -22.60
N ARG A 146 -12.41 9.74 -22.25
CA ARG A 146 -13.18 10.37 -21.15
C ARG A 146 -14.69 10.24 -21.30
N HIS A 147 -15.20 10.26 -22.52
CA HIS A 147 -16.64 10.09 -22.79
C HIS A 147 -17.15 8.69 -22.42
N LEU A 148 -16.29 7.67 -22.37
CA LEU A 148 -16.64 6.33 -21.95
C LEU A 148 -16.69 6.18 -20.42
N PHE A 149 -16.10 7.13 -19.69
CA PHE A 149 -16.06 7.16 -18.23
C PHE A 149 -17.06 8.22 -17.72
N GLU A 150 -18.35 7.90 -17.73
CA GLU A 150 -19.38 8.73 -17.09
C GLU A 150 -19.30 8.65 -15.56
N LYS A 151 -19.95 9.61 -14.86
CA LYS A 151 -19.86 9.87 -13.41
C LYS A 151 -19.63 8.60 -12.57
N GLU A 152 -18.40 8.47 -12.06
CA GLU A 152 -17.93 7.47 -11.08
C GLU A 152 -17.51 6.09 -11.61
N GLN A 153 -17.60 5.80 -12.92
CA GLN A 153 -17.00 4.57 -13.44
C GLN A 153 -15.47 4.62 -13.32
N ARG A 154 -14.90 3.72 -12.52
CA ARG A 154 -13.44 3.59 -12.32
C ARG A 154 -12.79 2.64 -13.33
N VAL A 155 -13.59 1.75 -13.93
CA VAL A 155 -13.16 0.67 -14.83
C VAL A 155 -14.20 0.49 -15.92
N ILE A 156 -13.73 0.16 -17.12
CA ILE A 156 -14.58 -0.37 -18.18
C ILE A 156 -14.16 -1.82 -18.39
N GLN A 157 -15.11 -2.75 -18.33
CA GLN A 157 -14.88 -4.17 -18.62
C GLN A 157 -14.69 -4.41 -20.13
N ASN A 158 -13.64 -3.81 -20.68
CA ASN A 158 -13.25 -3.95 -22.08
C ASN A 158 -11.72 -4.06 -22.17
N ALA A 159 -11.23 -5.26 -22.49
CA ALA A 159 -9.80 -5.58 -22.54
C ALA A 159 -9.01 -4.68 -23.50
N ASN A 160 -9.64 -4.20 -24.58
CA ASN A 160 -8.98 -3.28 -25.52
C ASN A 160 -8.79 -1.89 -24.89
N VAL A 161 -9.80 -1.39 -24.17
CA VAL A 161 -9.73 -0.10 -23.47
C VAL A 161 -8.70 -0.16 -22.34
N GLU A 162 -8.68 -1.23 -21.55
CA GLU A 162 -7.69 -1.38 -20.47
C GLU A 162 -6.27 -1.56 -21.01
N SER A 163 -6.09 -2.21 -22.16
CA SER A 163 -4.78 -2.27 -22.85
C SER A 163 -4.30 -0.89 -23.31
N GLN A 164 -5.20 -0.05 -23.84
CA GLN A 164 -4.88 1.33 -24.19
C GLN A 164 -4.53 2.17 -22.96
N LEU A 165 -5.27 2.01 -21.86
CA LEU A 165 -5.02 2.71 -20.60
C LEU A 165 -3.72 2.26 -19.93
N LEU A 166 -3.36 0.98 -20.03
CA LEU A 166 -2.08 0.46 -19.58
C LEU A 166 -0.91 1.14 -20.32
N ALA A 167 -0.98 1.19 -21.65
CA ALA A 167 0.04 1.87 -22.46
C ALA A 167 0.11 3.37 -22.12
N HIS A 168 -1.04 4.04 -22.04
CA HIS A 168 -1.14 5.46 -21.68
C HIS A 168 -0.53 5.76 -20.31
N ASN A 169 -0.95 5.05 -19.26
CA ASN A 169 -0.47 5.32 -17.90
C ASN A 169 1.00 4.91 -17.70
N THR A 170 1.50 3.94 -18.48
CA THR A 170 2.93 3.61 -18.51
C THR A 170 3.75 4.77 -19.11
N GLN A 171 3.27 5.35 -20.21
CA GLN A 171 3.91 6.52 -20.81
C GLN A 171 3.81 7.75 -19.89
N LEU A 172 2.66 7.97 -19.23
CA LEU A 172 2.49 9.04 -18.25
C LEU A 172 3.50 8.93 -17.11
N LEU A 173 3.63 7.73 -16.54
CA LEU A 173 4.58 7.46 -15.46
C LEU A 173 6.02 7.73 -15.90
N SER A 174 6.39 7.31 -17.11
CA SER A 174 7.70 7.59 -17.69
C SER A 174 7.93 9.09 -17.86
N SER A 175 6.93 9.84 -18.37
CA SER A 175 6.98 11.29 -18.53
C SER A 175 7.21 12.00 -17.20
N ILE A 176 6.45 11.64 -16.16
CA ILE A 176 6.59 12.22 -14.81
C ILE A 176 8.01 11.95 -14.26
N ASN A 177 8.45 10.69 -14.28
CA ASN A 177 9.75 10.30 -13.73
C ASN A 177 10.94 10.89 -14.52
N SER A 178 10.80 11.10 -15.83
CA SER A 178 11.86 11.66 -16.68
C SER A 178 12.24 13.10 -16.30
N ARG A 179 11.36 13.82 -15.61
CA ARG A 179 11.60 15.18 -15.10
C ARG A 179 12.61 15.22 -13.96
N GLY A 180 12.90 14.07 -13.33
CA GLY A 180 13.98 13.93 -12.32
C GLY A 180 13.72 14.58 -10.96
N ARG A 181 12.53 15.18 -10.73
CA ARG A 181 12.16 15.80 -9.45
C ARG A 181 11.47 14.82 -8.49
N VAL A 182 10.71 13.88 -9.03
CA VAL A 182 9.95 12.88 -8.28
C VAL A 182 10.12 11.51 -8.91
N LEU A 183 9.94 10.48 -8.09
CA LEU A 183 9.93 9.09 -8.53
C LEU A 183 8.64 8.43 -8.06
N LEU A 184 7.78 8.07 -9.01
CA LEU A 184 6.56 7.32 -8.78
C LEU A 184 6.70 5.90 -9.32
N HIS A 185 5.91 4.99 -8.76
CA HIS A 185 5.81 3.61 -9.22
C HIS A 185 4.36 3.25 -9.55
N SER A 186 4.18 2.23 -10.36
CA SER A 186 2.86 1.63 -10.60
C SER A 186 2.68 0.33 -9.83
N THR A 187 1.44 -0.13 -9.78
CA THR A 187 1.06 -1.49 -9.40
C THR A 187 -0.22 -1.88 -10.13
N LYS A 188 -0.63 -3.14 -10.01
CA LYS A 188 -1.90 -3.63 -10.55
C LYS A 188 -2.83 -3.96 -9.38
N LEU A 189 -4.06 -3.46 -9.45
CA LEU A 189 -5.09 -3.71 -8.44
C LEU A 189 -6.27 -4.41 -9.09
N TYR A 190 -6.81 -5.40 -8.39
CA TYR A 190 -8.12 -5.97 -8.68
C TYR A 190 -9.15 -5.10 -7.95
N LEU A 191 -10.12 -4.55 -8.68
CA LEU A 191 -11.04 -3.57 -8.14
C LEU A 191 -12.30 -4.24 -7.57
N ASN A 192 -12.72 -5.34 -8.18
CA ASN A 192 -13.68 -6.27 -7.62
C ASN A 192 -13.07 -7.67 -7.50
N HIS A 193 -13.64 -8.47 -6.61
CA HIS A 193 -13.24 -9.87 -6.43
C HIS A 193 -13.46 -10.72 -7.69
N ASP A 194 -14.53 -10.44 -8.44
CA ASP A 194 -14.90 -11.21 -9.63
C ASP A 194 -14.18 -10.73 -10.90
N ASP A 195 -13.37 -9.66 -10.80
CA ASP A 195 -12.63 -9.13 -11.93
C ASP A 195 -11.49 -10.10 -12.29
N GLN A 196 -11.56 -10.64 -13.51
CA GLN A 196 -10.49 -11.47 -14.09
C GLN A 196 -9.25 -10.64 -14.44
N GLU A 197 -9.38 -9.31 -14.55
CA GLU A 197 -8.32 -8.41 -15.02
C GLU A 197 -7.96 -7.36 -13.96
N ALA A 198 -6.66 -7.25 -13.69
CA ALA A 198 -6.14 -6.24 -12.80
C ALA A 198 -5.86 -4.93 -13.55
N VAL A 199 -6.29 -3.83 -12.96
CA VAL A 199 -6.11 -2.48 -13.50
C VAL A 199 -4.77 -1.90 -13.05
N MET A 200 -4.00 -1.34 -13.97
CA MET A 200 -2.78 -0.59 -13.63
C MET A 200 -3.13 0.74 -12.98
N VAL A 201 -2.50 1.01 -11.85
CA VAL A 201 -2.59 2.29 -11.14
C VAL A 201 -1.20 2.84 -10.86
N ILE A 202 -1.09 4.16 -10.84
CA ILE A 202 0.09 4.86 -10.34
C ILE A 202 -0.11 5.08 -8.84
N ARG A 203 0.89 4.74 -8.04
CA ARG A 203 0.87 4.94 -6.58
C ARG A 203 1.80 6.06 -6.17
N ILE A 204 1.29 6.88 -5.26
CA ILE A 204 2.05 7.92 -4.57
C ILE A 204 2.12 7.51 -3.11
N ILE A 205 3.33 7.46 -2.57
CA ILE A 205 3.59 7.11 -1.18
C ILE A 205 4.47 8.21 -0.58
N VAL A 206 3.98 8.86 0.47
CA VAL A 206 4.70 9.90 1.20
C VAL A 206 5.19 9.34 2.53
N LEU A 207 6.45 8.91 2.58
CA LEU A 207 7.05 8.32 3.79
C LEU A 207 8.31 9.02 4.28
N SER A 208 9.09 9.60 3.37
CA SER A 208 10.33 10.27 3.75
C SER A 208 10.05 11.47 4.64
N TYR A 209 10.75 11.54 5.78
CA TYR A 209 10.65 12.69 6.68
C TYR A 209 11.12 13.99 6.00
N LEU A 210 11.95 13.88 4.95
CA LEU A 210 12.46 15.00 4.14
C LEU A 210 11.45 15.51 3.10
N THR A 211 10.36 14.78 2.85
CA THR A 211 9.32 15.20 1.91
C THR A 211 8.33 16.12 2.60
N HIS A 212 8.38 17.41 2.26
CA HIS A 212 7.46 18.43 2.76
C HIS A 212 6.57 18.93 1.63
N ARG A 213 5.76 19.94 1.94
CA ARG A 213 4.82 20.57 1.00
C ARG A 213 5.48 20.96 -0.32
N THR A 214 6.71 21.47 -0.31
CA THR A 214 7.44 21.85 -1.53
C THR A 214 7.63 20.70 -2.51
N GLN A 215 8.03 19.51 -2.04
CA GLN A 215 8.19 18.34 -2.91
C GLN A 215 6.83 17.81 -3.40
N VAL A 216 5.80 17.91 -2.55
CA VAL A 216 4.43 17.52 -2.93
C VAL A 216 3.88 18.45 -4.02
N ASP A 217 4.09 19.76 -3.91
CA ASP A 217 3.69 20.73 -4.93
C ASP A 217 4.44 20.50 -6.25
N GLN A 218 5.74 20.18 -6.19
CA GLN A 218 6.51 19.78 -7.38
C GLN A 218 5.93 18.51 -8.04
N CYS A 219 5.57 17.50 -7.24
CA CYS A 219 4.91 16.29 -7.73
C CYS A 219 3.61 16.60 -8.46
N ILE A 220 2.74 17.41 -7.85
CA ILE A 220 1.45 17.81 -8.42
C ILE A 220 1.65 18.57 -9.73
N ASN A 221 2.61 19.50 -9.78
CA ASN A 221 2.91 20.26 -10.99
C ASN A 221 3.44 19.37 -12.11
N ASP A 222 4.27 18.37 -11.79
CA ASP A 222 4.79 17.43 -12.78
C ASP A 222 3.70 16.51 -13.33
N ILE A 223 2.82 16.00 -12.46
CA ILE A 223 1.65 15.24 -12.87
C ILE A 223 0.75 16.09 -13.78
N ARG A 224 0.41 17.31 -13.35
CA ARG A 224 -0.46 18.23 -14.11
C ARG A 224 0.10 18.53 -15.50
N ALA A 225 1.38 18.87 -15.58
CA ALA A 225 2.05 19.17 -16.84
C ALA A 225 2.11 17.93 -17.75
N SER A 226 2.48 16.77 -17.22
CA SER A 226 2.52 15.54 -18.02
C SER A 226 1.13 15.11 -18.51
N CYS A 227 0.07 15.26 -17.71
CA CYS A 227 -1.30 15.00 -18.17
C CYS A 227 -1.70 15.92 -19.33
N MET A 228 -1.41 17.23 -19.22
CA MET A 228 -1.72 18.21 -20.28
C MET A 228 -0.94 17.93 -21.58
N GLU A 229 0.34 17.58 -21.48
CA GLU A 229 1.18 17.20 -22.62
C GLU A 229 0.62 15.97 -23.35
N MET A 230 0.19 14.95 -22.59
CA MET A 230 -0.40 13.74 -23.16
C MET A 230 -1.75 14.00 -23.83
N ASP A 231 -2.61 14.83 -23.24
CA ASP A 231 -3.88 15.21 -23.88
C ASP A 231 -3.66 15.99 -25.19
N THR A 232 -2.67 16.89 -25.20
CA THR A 232 -2.34 17.69 -26.40
C THR A 232 -1.79 16.82 -27.53
N GLN A 233 -0.92 15.86 -27.21
CA GLN A 233 -0.41 14.87 -28.18
C GLN A 233 -1.55 14.03 -28.77
N THR A 234 -2.47 13.58 -27.91
CA THR A 234 -3.64 12.79 -28.33
C THR A 234 -4.55 13.58 -29.27
N ALA A 235 -4.77 14.87 -29.00
CA ALA A 235 -5.58 15.75 -29.84
C ALA A 235 -4.92 16.09 -31.19
N SER A 236 -3.58 16.06 -31.28
CA SER A 236 -2.83 16.36 -32.51
C SER A 236 -2.77 15.19 -33.50
N HIS A 237 -3.08 13.97 -33.04
CA HIS A 237 -3.16 12.75 -33.84
C HIS A 237 -4.58 12.42 -34.32
N MET A 238 -5.56 13.30 -34.06
CA MET A 238 -6.91 13.28 -34.63
C MET A 238 -6.99 14.16 -35.88
#